data_AF-A0A7X1PC84-F1
#
_entry.id   AF-A0A7X1PC84-F1
#
_cell.length_a   1.000
_cell.length_b   1.000
_cell.length_c   1.000
_cell.angle_alpha   90.00
_cell.angle_beta   90.00
_cell.angle_gamma   90.00
#
_symmetry.space_group_name_H-M   'P 1'
#
loop_
_entity.id
_entity.type
_entity.pdbx_description
1 polymer ?
#
loop_
_entity_poly.entity_id
_entity_poly.type
_entity_poly.pdbx_seq_one_letter_code
_entity_poly.pdbx_strand_id
1 'polypeptide(L)'
;MPWQDWVFSIGGFVILISLIPTIRGDQKPALTTSVMSLAIISIFAVTMATLGLWLSASANAGVAAAWGVMAVQRYQMIKRQRNEGVLAQIEEEVIDVTLGLDDDDEAIAVAQPGKQPV
;
A
#
# COMPACT_ATOMS: atom_id res chain seq x y z
N MET A 1 9.56 33.71 -19.87
CA MET A 1 9.81 33.16 -21.22
C MET A 1 8.78 32.08 -21.48
N PRO A 2 7.82 32.28 -22.41
CA PRO A 2 6.68 31.36 -22.57
C PRO A 2 7.10 29.92 -22.87
N TRP A 3 8.24 29.72 -23.53
CA TRP A 3 8.75 28.39 -23.87
C TRP A 3 9.03 27.49 -22.65
N GLN A 4 9.43 28.06 -21.50
CA GLN A 4 9.69 27.27 -20.28
C GLN A 4 8.39 26.69 -19.73
N ASP A 5 7.31 27.47 -19.74
CA ASP A 5 5.99 27.02 -19.27
C ASP A 5 5.47 25.87 -20.13
N TRP A 6 5.67 25.93 -21.45
CA TRP A 6 5.32 24.84 -22.37
C TRP A 6 6.08 23.55 -22.05
N VAL A 7 7.39 23.62 -21.86
CA VAL A 7 8.21 22.42 -21.58
C VAL A 7 7.81 21.78 -20.25
N PHE A 8 7.70 22.58 -19.18
CA PHE A 8 7.34 22.07 -17.86
C PHE A 8 5.90 21.54 -17.81
N SER A 9 4.96 22.21 -18.47
CA SER A 9 3.57 21.76 -18.56
C SER A 9 3.43 20.45 -19.33
N ILE A 10 4.09 20.31 -20.48
CA ILE A 10 4.07 19.06 -21.26
C ILE A 10 4.65 17.91 -20.42
N GLY A 11 5.79 18.13 -19.76
CA GLY A 11 6.38 17.14 -18.85
C GLY A 11 5.42 16.75 -17.71
N GLY A 12 4.77 17.74 -17.09
CA GLY A 12 3.78 17.52 -16.04
C GLY A 12 2.58 16.70 -16.52
N PHE A 13 2.03 16.99 -17.70
CA PHE A 13 0.92 16.23 -18.26
C PHE A 13 1.32 14.81 -18.65
N VAL A 14 2.52 14.60 -19.22
CA VAL A 14 3.02 13.27 -19.54
C VAL A 14 3.16 12.43 -18.27
N ILE A 15 3.72 13.00 -17.20
CA ILE A 15 3.81 12.34 -15.89
C ILE A 15 2.40 12.02 -15.36
N LEU A 16 1.47 12.97 -15.43
CA LEU A 16 0.09 12.78 -14.97
C LEU A 16 -0.60 11.62 -15.69
N ILE A 17 -0.45 11.54 -17.02
CA ILE A 17 -1.00 10.45 -17.84
C ILE A 17 -0.31 9.13 -17.50
N SER A 18 1.01 9.15 -17.33
CA SER A 18 1.79 7.96 -16.94
C SER A 18 1.41 7.43 -15.56
N LEU A 19 0.84 8.26 -14.67
CA LEU A 19 0.36 7.83 -13.36
C LEU A 19 -0.96 7.05 -13.43
N ILE A 20 -1.78 7.25 -14.46
CA ILE A 20 -3.07 6.57 -14.63
C ILE A 20 -2.95 5.04 -14.52
N PRO A 21 -2.04 4.35 -15.27
CA PRO A 21 -1.88 2.91 -15.14
C PRO A 21 -1.35 2.51 -13.74
N THR A 22 -0.49 3.33 -13.12
CA THR A 22 0.02 3.07 -11.75
C THR A 22 -1.08 3.13 -10.70
N ILE A 23 -2.03 4.08 -10.83
CA ILE A 23 -3.18 4.18 -9.92
C ILE A 23 -4.14 2.99 -10.09
N ARG A 24 -4.27 2.49 -11.33
CA ARG A 24 -5.18 1.38 -11.67
C ARG A 24 -4.57 -0.01 -11.45
N GLY A 25 -3.25 -0.12 -11.37
CA GLY A 25 -2.56 -1.39 -11.17
C GLY A 25 -2.65 -1.91 -9.73
N ASP A 26 -2.53 -3.23 -9.58
CA ASP A 26 -2.53 -3.89 -8.26
C ASP A 26 -1.23 -3.66 -7.48
N GLN A 27 -0.11 -3.48 -8.19
CA GLN A 27 1.19 -3.18 -7.58
C GLN A 27 1.33 -1.68 -7.31
N LYS A 28 0.80 -1.24 -6.18
CA LYS A 28 0.92 0.15 -5.74
C LYS A 28 2.28 0.41 -5.08
N PRO A 29 2.95 1.53 -5.40
CA PRO A 29 4.23 1.87 -4.78
C PRO A 29 4.12 2.00 -3.26
N ALA A 30 5.26 1.91 -2.57
CA ALA A 30 5.32 2.07 -1.13
C ALA A 30 4.70 3.41 -0.69
N LEU A 31 4.04 3.39 0.47
CA LEU A 31 3.34 4.57 1.01
C LEU A 31 4.31 5.74 1.21
N THR A 32 5.51 5.45 1.73
CA THR A 32 6.60 6.42 1.93
C THR A 32 6.99 7.12 0.63
N THR A 33 7.16 6.36 -0.45
CA THR A 33 7.47 6.92 -1.78
C THR A 33 6.34 7.82 -2.27
N SER A 34 5.09 7.42 -2.08
CA SER A 34 3.93 8.22 -2.53
C SER A 34 3.79 9.54 -1.77
N VAL A 35 3.98 9.51 -0.45
CA VAL A 35 3.95 10.71 0.40
C VAL A 35 5.13 11.63 0.10
N MET A 36 6.32 11.07 -0.10
CA MET A 36 7.51 11.85 -0.46
C MET A 36 7.34 12.54 -1.82
N SER A 37 6.86 11.81 -2.84
CA SER A 37 6.56 12.36 -4.16
C SER A 37 5.49 13.46 -4.09
N LEU A 38 4.42 13.25 -3.32
CA LEU A 38 3.39 14.28 -3.07
C LEU A 38 4.02 15.56 -2.51
N ALA A 39 4.87 15.44 -1.48
CA ALA A 39 5.51 16.59 -0.84
C ALA A 39 6.43 17.35 -1.81
N ILE A 40 7.31 16.65 -2.52
CA ILE A 40 8.26 17.26 -3.46
C ILE A 40 7.51 17.97 -4.60
N ILE A 41 6.53 17.30 -5.20
CA ILE A 41 5.79 17.88 -6.34
C ILE A 41 4.91 19.06 -5.88
N SER A 42 4.38 19.02 -4.66
CA SER A 42 3.67 20.17 -4.09
C SER A 42 4.58 21.39 -3.92
N ILE A 43 5.82 21.19 -3.45
CA ILE A 43 6.83 22.26 -3.36
C ILE A 43 7.15 22.83 -4.75
N PHE A 44 7.29 21.97 -5.76
CA PHE A 44 7.51 22.42 -7.14
C PHE A 44 6.31 23.17 -7.71
N ALA A 45 5.08 22.74 -7.44
CA ALA A 45 3.88 23.46 -7.87
C ALA A 45 3.83 24.89 -7.27
N VAL A 46 4.12 25.03 -5.98
CA VAL A 46 4.19 26.35 -5.31
C VAL A 46 5.31 27.20 -5.89
N THR A 47 6.49 26.61 -6.11
CA THR A 47 7.63 27.33 -6.71
C THR A 47 7.29 27.80 -8.13
N MET A 48 6.68 26.97 -8.96
CA MET A 48 6.27 27.38 -10.31
C MET A 48 5.21 28.48 -10.27
N ALA A 49 4.30 28.46 -9.30
CA ALA A 49 3.32 29.53 -9.10
C ALA A 49 4.01 30.86 -8.71
N THR A 50 5.02 30.84 -7.83
CA THR A 50 5.76 32.08 -7.47
C THR A 50 6.59 32.63 -8.63
N LEU A 51 7.02 31.78 -9.56
CA LEU A 51 7.69 32.17 -10.80
C LEU A 51 6.73 32.64 -11.92
N GLY A 52 5.41 32.60 -11.69
CA GLY A 52 4.40 33.03 -12.68
C GLY A 52 4.12 32.01 -13.79
N LEU A 53 4.55 30.76 -13.61
CA LEU A 53 4.34 29.64 -14.54
C LEU A 53 3.03 28.91 -14.19
N TRP A 54 1.91 29.58 -14.42
CA TRP A 54 0.59 29.10 -13.97
C TRP A 54 0.17 27.78 -14.61
N LEU A 55 0.50 27.55 -15.89
CA LEU A 55 0.16 26.31 -16.58
C LEU A 55 0.95 25.14 -15.95
N SER A 56 2.25 25.30 -15.77
CA SER A 56 3.11 24.29 -15.16
C SER A 56 2.76 24.03 -13.69
N ALA A 57 2.38 25.07 -12.95
CA ALA A 57 1.91 24.95 -11.58
C ALA A 57 0.62 24.10 -11.50
N SER A 58 -0.34 24.33 -12.41
CA SER A 58 -1.57 23.53 -12.47
C SER A 58 -1.32 22.07 -12.86
N ALA A 59 -0.42 21.82 -13.82
CA ALA A 59 -0.03 20.46 -14.20
C ALA A 59 0.61 19.72 -13.00
N ASN A 60 1.54 20.35 -12.29
CA ASN A 60 2.15 19.76 -11.09
C ASN A 60 1.17 19.60 -9.93
N ALA A 61 0.21 20.51 -9.77
CA ALA A 61 -0.86 20.33 -8.80
C ALA A 61 -1.71 19.09 -9.10
N GLY A 62 -2.00 18.82 -10.38
CA GLY A 62 -2.66 17.58 -10.80
C GLY A 62 -1.83 16.33 -10.48
N VAL A 63 -0.52 16.38 -10.73
CA VAL A 63 0.39 15.27 -10.41
C VAL A 63 0.48 15.05 -8.90
N ALA A 64 0.56 16.13 -8.10
CA ALA A 64 0.52 16.06 -6.65
C ALA A 64 -0.79 15.40 -6.17
N ALA A 65 -1.94 15.83 -6.69
CA ALA A 65 -3.22 15.22 -6.35
C ALA A 65 -3.26 13.72 -6.67
N ALA A 66 -2.72 13.30 -7.81
CA ALA A 66 -2.61 11.90 -8.19
C ALA A 66 -1.75 11.09 -7.20
N TRP A 67 -0.62 11.63 -6.75
CA TRP A 67 0.19 11.02 -5.68
C TRP A 67 -0.53 10.97 -4.33
N GLY A 68 -1.32 12.00 -4.00
CA GLY A 68 -2.17 12.01 -2.81
C GLY A 68 -3.22 10.90 -2.83
N VAL A 69 -3.89 10.70 -3.96
CA VAL A 69 -4.83 9.59 -4.14
C VAL A 69 -4.12 8.24 -3.96
N MET A 70 -2.93 8.04 -4.54
CA MET A 70 -2.16 6.81 -4.34
C MET A 70 -1.77 6.59 -2.87
N ALA A 71 -1.35 7.64 -2.17
CA ALA A 71 -1.01 7.56 -0.76
C ALA A 71 -2.22 7.13 0.10
N VAL A 72 -3.40 7.71 -0.17
CA VAL A 72 -4.65 7.34 0.51
C VAL A 72 -5.05 5.89 0.18
N GLN A 73 -4.99 5.50 -1.09
CA GLN A 73 -5.31 4.12 -1.49
C GLN A 73 -4.38 3.11 -0.83
N ARG A 74 -3.07 3.39 -0.76
CA ARG A 74 -2.11 2.51 -0.10
C ARG A 74 -2.33 2.47 1.41
N TYR A 75 -2.70 3.59 2.02
CA TYR A 75 -3.03 3.65 3.45
C TYR A 75 -4.22 2.75 3.79
N GLN A 76 -5.28 2.80 2.97
CA GLN A 76 -6.45 1.94 3.15
C GLN A 76 -6.11 0.45 2.98
N MET A 77 -5.25 0.10 2.03
CA MET A 77 -4.78 -1.28 1.85
C MET A 77 -4.01 -1.80 3.06
N ILE A 78 -3.07 -1.01 3.59
CA ILE A 78 -2.28 -1.39 4.77
C ILE A 78 -3.20 -1.56 6.00
N LYS A 79 -4.18 -0.66 6.17
CA LYS A 79 -5.16 -0.76 7.26
C LYS A 79 -5.98 -2.04 7.17
N ARG A 80 -6.39 -2.44 5.97
CA ARG A 80 -7.16 -3.67 5.74
C ARG A 80 -6.33 -4.93 6.03
N GLN A 81 -5.09 -5.00 5.52
CA GLN A 81 -4.18 -6.13 5.76
C GLN A 81 -3.88 -6.33 7.25
N ARG A 82 -3.68 -5.23 7.99
CA ARG A 82 -3.48 -5.29 9.44
C ARG A 82 -4.68 -5.89 10.16
N ASN A 83 -5.91 -5.51 9.76
CA ASN A 83 -7.12 -6.03 10.38
C ASN A 83 -7.33 -7.52 10.04
N GLU A 84 -7.07 -7.94 8.80
CA GLU A 84 -7.15 -9.34 8.38
C GLU A 84 -6.15 -10.22 9.14
N GLY A 85 -4.92 -9.73 9.38
CA GLY A 85 -3.93 -10.45 10.20
C GLY A 85 -4.34 -10.59 11.67
N VAL A 86 -4.95 -9.56 12.26
CA VAL A 86 -5.47 -9.64 13.64
C VAL A 86 -6.62 -10.64 13.75
N LEU A 87 -7.50 -10.71 12.75
CA LEU A 87 -8.60 -11.68 12.73
C LEU A 87 -8.10 -13.11 12.60
N ALA A 88 -7.11 -13.35 11.74
CA ALA A 88 -6.49 -14.67 11.63
C ALA A 88 -5.84 -15.11 12.94
N GLN A 89 -5.18 -14.19 13.65
CA GLN A 89 -4.59 -14.47 14.97
C GLN A 89 -5.66 -14.79 16.02
N ILE A 90 -6.79 -14.06 16.04
CA ILE A 90 -7.91 -14.34 16.95
C ILE A 90 -8.57 -15.68 16.59
N GLU A 91 -8.72 -16.00 15.30
CA GLU A 91 -9.31 -17.26 14.86
C GLU A 91 -8.43 -18.46 15.28
N GLU A 92 -7.11 -18.34 15.15
CA GLU A 92 -6.15 -19.35 15.63
C GLU A 92 -6.21 -19.51 17.16
N GLU A 93 -6.22 -18.40 17.92
CA GLU A 93 -6.34 -18.43 19.39
C GLU A 93 -7.69 -19.01 19.84
N VAL A 94 -8.80 -18.67 19.17
CA VAL A 94 -10.12 -19.21 19.47
C VAL A 94 -10.20 -20.69 19.12
N ILE A 95 -9.60 -21.14 18.01
CA ILE A 95 -9.54 -22.56 17.64
C ILE A 95 -8.78 -23.35 18.70
N ASP A 96 -7.63 -22.86 19.15
CA ASP A 96 -6.84 -23.49 20.21
C ASP A 96 -7.63 -23.63 21.52
N VAL A 97 -8.27 -22.54 21.97
CA VAL A 97 -9.11 -22.52 23.18
C VAL A 97 -10.38 -23.36 23.04
N THR A 98 -11.00 -23.38 21.87
CA THR A 98 -12.30 -24.05 21.64
C THR A 98 -12.13 -25.54 21.38
N LEU A 99 -11.09 -25.95 20.65
CA LEU A 99 -10.83 -27.34 20.36
C LEU A 99 -10.05 -28.01 21.49
N GLY A 100 -9.33 -27.26 22.34
CA GLY A 100 -8.66 -27.80 23.52
C GLY A 100 -7.89 -29.08 23.20
N LEU A 101 -7.23 -29.10 22.03
CA LEU A 101 -6.35 -30.19 21.66
C LEU A 101 -5.07 -29.95 22.46
N ASP A 102 -5.10 -30.31 23.74
CA ASP A 102 -3.87 -30.67 24.45
C ASP A 102 -3.19 -31.71 23.54
N ASP A 103 -2.08 -31.32 22.91
CA ASP A 103 -1.21 -32.17 22.07
C ASP A 103 -0.75 -33.46 22.81
N ASP A 104 -1.08 -33.59 24.10
CA ASP A 104 -0.79 -34.72 24.97
C ASP A 104 -1.70 -35.96 24.74
N ASP A 105 -2.89 -35.82 24.14
CA ASP A 105 -3.83 -36.95 23.98
C ASP A 105 -3.55 -37.82 22.72
N GLU A 106 -2.85 -37.30 21.71
CA GLU A 106 -2.50 -38.09 20.51
C GLU A 106 -1.37 -39.10 20.77
N ALA A 107 -0.58 -38.89 21.83
CA ALA A 107 0.52 -39.78 22.21
C ALA A 107 0.06 -41.11 22.83
N ILE A 108 -1.20 -41.24 23.28
CA ILE A 108 -1.69 -42.44 23.98
C ILE A 108 -2.30 -43.47 22.99
N ALA A 109 -2.67 -43.07 21.77
CA ALA A 109 -3.29 -43.98 20.80
C ALA A 109 -2.32 -44.89 20.02
N VAL A 110 -1.00 -44.65 20.09
CA VAL A 110 0.01 -45.41 19.33
C VAL A 110 0.70 -46.52 20.15
N ALA A 111 0.48 -46.57 21.47
CA ALA A 111 1.18 -47.48 22.37
C ALA A 111 0.33 -48.66 22.87
N GLN A 112 -0.23 -49.49 21.97
CA GLN A 112 -0.45 -50.93 22.21
C GLN A 112 -0.95 -51.64 20.94
N PRO A 113 -0.15 -52.57 20.39
CA PRO A 113 -0.62 -53.97 20.44
C PRO A 113 0.51 -54.99 20.67
N GLY A 114 0.20 -56.05 21.45
CA GLY A 114 0.78 -57.37 21.23
C GLY A 114 1.77 -57.89 22.26
N LYS A 115 1.26 -58.24 23.45
CA LYS A 115 1.86 -59.31 24.29
C LYS A 115 1.94 -60.61 23.47
N GLN A 116 3.11 -61.24 23.40
CA GLN A 116 3.23 -62.68 23.13
C GLN A 116 3.50 -63.41 24.46
N PRO A 117 2.67 -64.38 24.87
CA PRO A 117 3.01 -65.29 25.95
C PRO A 117 3.65 -66.59 25.41
N VAL A 118 4.78 -66.92 26.05
CA VAL A 118 5.49 -68.21 26.24
C VAL A 118 5.86 -69.05 25.00
#